data_AF-A0A7C6GJ80-F1
#
_entry.id   AF-A0A7C6GJ80-F1
#
_cell.length_a   1.000
_cell.length_b   1.000
_cell.length_c   1.000
_cell.angle_alpha   90.00
_cell.angle_beta   90.00
_cell.angle_gamma   90.00
#
_symmetry.space_group_name_H-M   'P 1'
#
loop_
_entity.id
_entity.type
_entity.pdbx_description
1 polymer ?
#
loop_
_entity_poly.entity_id
_entity_poly.type
_entity_poly.pdbx_seq_one_letter_code
_entity_poly.pdbx_strand_id
1 'polypeptide(L)' 'FIKAEIVSFADLDAAGSMAEAKAQGKVRQEGKDYVMVDGDVVDFKFNITSGSK' A
#
# COMPACT_ATOMS: atom_id res chain seq x y z
N PHE A 1 12.56 -4.86 -0.22
CA PHE A 1 11.10 -4.88 -0.04
C PHE A 1 10.82 -5.16 1.43
N ILE A 2 10.11 -4.27 2.13
CA ILE A 2 9.80 -4.49 3.55
C ILE A 2 8.31 -4.76 3.69
N LYS A 3 7.48 -3.96 3.03
CA LYS A 3 6.03 -4.08 3.09
C LYS A 3 5.39 -3.30 1.94
N ALA A 4 4.25 -3.77 1.44
CA ALA A 4 3.39 -3.00 0.55
C ALA A 4 2.06 -2.72 1.24
N GLU A 5 1.58 -1.48 1.19
CA GLU A 5 0.21 -1.13 1.56
C GLU A 5 -0.64 -1.13 0.29
N ILE A 6 -1.68 -1.96 0.24
CA ILE A 6 -2.50 -2.22 -0.94
C ILE A 6 -3.96 -1.86 -0.65
N VAL A 7 -4.59 -1.13 -1.54
CA VAL A 7 -6.00 -0.76 -1.48
C VAL A 7 -6.62 -0.86 -2.87
N SER A 8 -7.89 -1.22 -2.97
CA SER A 8 -8.56 -1.19 -4.27
C SER A 8 -8.78 0.26 -4.71
N PHE A 9 -8.71 0.53 -6.02
CA PHE A 9 -8.95 1.86 -6.57
C PHE A 9 -10.36 2.36 -6.20
N ALA A 10 -11.36 1.48 -6.23
CA ALA A 10 -12.73 1.83 -5.86
C ALA A 10 -12.84 2.27 -4.39
N ASP A 11 -12.16 1.59 -3.47
CA ASP A 11 -12.13 1.97 -2.06
C ASP A 11 -11.33 3.26 -1.85
N LEU A 12 -10.25 3.48 -2.61
CA LEU A 12 -9.45 4.69 -2.53
C LEU A 12 -10.20 5.92 -3.07
N ASP A 13 -10.89 5.77 -4.19
CA ASP A 13 -11.72 6.81 -4.81
C ASP A 13 -12.88 7.17 -3.89
N ALA A 14 -13.56 6.17 -3.31
CA ALA A 14 -14.63 6.38 -2.34
C ALA A 14 -14.14 7.03 -1.03
N ALA A 15 -12.92 6.72 -0.59
CA ALA A 15 -12.32 7.29 0.61
C ALA A 15 -11.63 8.65 0.36
N GLY A 16 -11.45 9.08 -0.89
CA GLY A 16 -10.81 10.35 -1.27
C GLY A 16 -9.30 10.46 -0.98
N SER A 17 -8.74 9.66 -0.07
CA SER A 17 -7.30 9.62 0.21
C SER A 17 -6.83 8.29 0.81
N MET A 18 -5.53 7.99 0.67
CA MET A 18 -4.90 6.82 1.29
C MET A 18 -5.02 6.83 2.83
N ALA A 19 -4.98 8.02 3.45
CA ALA A 19 -5.08 8.16 4.90
C ALA A 19 -6.48 7.80 5.40
N GLU A 20 -7.52 8.25 4.70
CA GLU A 20 -8.91 7.92 5.01
C GLU A 20 -9.22 6.45 4.72
N ALA A 21 -8.75 5.91 3.60
CA ALA A 21 -8.88 4.47 3.30
C ALA A 21 -8.22 3.60 4.39
N LYS A 22 -7.09 4.07 4.93
CA LYS A 22 -6.40 3.41 6.06
C LYS A 22 -7.19 3.51 7.35
N ALA A 23 -7.75 4.68 7.66
CA ALA A 23 -8.60 4.90 8.84
C ALA A 23 -9.89 4.06 8.79
N GLN A 24 -10.43 3.84 7.59
CA GLN A 24 -11.58 2.97 7.34
C GLN A 24 -11.23 1.46 7.33
N GLY A 25 -9.95 1.10 7.49
CA GLY A 25 -9.50 -0.29 7.49
C GLY A 25 -9.53 -0.97 6.12
N LYS A 26 -9.57 -0.20 5.03
CA LYS A 26 -9.59 -0.69 3.64
C LYS A 26 -8.20 -0.99 3.08
N VAL A 27 -7.16 -0.40 3.69
CA VAL A 27 -5.77 -0.63 3.30
C VAL A 27 -5.27 -1.93 3.92
N ARG A 28 -4.83 -2.84 3.06
CA ARG A 28 -4.21 -4.12 3.43
C ARG A 28 -2.70 -4.00 3.38
N GLN A 29 -2.03 -4.89 4.10
CA GLN A 29 -0.58 -4.88 4.23
C GLN A 29 -0.04 -6.21 3.75
N GLU A 30 0.58 -6.19 2.58
CA GLU A 30 0.93 -7.38 1.84
C GLU A 30 2.44 -7.57 1.72
N GLY A 31 2.82 -8.84 1.68
CA GLY A 31 4.20 -9.30 1.56
C GLY A 31 4.67 -9.42 0.12
N LYS A 32 5.90 -9.93 -0.05
CA LYS A 32 6.53 -10.13 -1.36
C LYS A 32 5.80 -11.15 -2.25
N ASP A 33 5.01 -12.04 -1.64
CA ASP A 33 4.35 -13.17 -2.30
C ASP A 33 2.93 -12.79 -2.78
N TYR A 34 2.50 -11.55 -2.55
CA TYR A 34 1.21 -11.05 -3.01
C TYR A 34 1.20 -10.84 -4.53
N VAL A 35 0.17 -11.39 -5.19
CA VAL A 35 -0.08 -11.18 -6.61
C VAL A 35 -1.03 -10.01 -6.76
N MET A 36 -0.56 -8.94 -7.39
CA MET A 36 -1.38 -7.76 -7.61
C MET A 36 -2.53 -8.05 -8.58
N VAL A 37 -3.67 -7.46 -8.28
CA VAL A 37 -4.87 -7.55 -9.10
C VAL A 37 -5.08 -6.22 -9.81
N ASP A 38 -5.72 -6.26 -10.98
CA ASP A 38 -6.10 -5.04 -11.70
C ASP A 38 -6.97 -4.14 -10.80
N GLY A 39 -6.66 -2.85 -10.81
CA GLY A 39 -7.29 -1.88 -9.91
C GLY A 39 -6.72 -1.83 -8.49
N ASP A 40 -5.67 -2.60 -8.14
CA ASP A 40 -4.95 -2.38 -6.89
C ASP A 40 -4.07 -1.12 -6.98
N VAL A 41 -4.15 -0.29 -5.94
CA VAL A 41 -3.26 0.84 -5.70
C VAL A 41 -2.32 0.47 -4.59
N VAL A 42 -1.01 0.63 -4.83
CA VAL A 42 0.04 0.17 -3.91
C VAL A 42 1.00 1.27 -3.50
N ASP A 43 1.19 1.41 -2.18
CA ASP A 43 2.25 2.19 -1.56
C ASP A 43 3.36 1.24 -1.06
N PHE A 44 4.50 1.25 -1.77
CA PHE A 44 5.65 0.42 -1.44
C PHE A 44 6.50 1.07 -0.34
N LYS A 45 6.57 0.42 0.84
CA LYS A 45 7.49 0.81 1.90
C LYS A 45 8.87 0.18 1.67
N PHE A 46 9.85 1.02 1.38
CA PHE A 46 11.27 0.69 1.42
C PHE A 46 11.92 1.35 2.64
N ASN A 47 12.76 0.63 3.37
CA ASN A 47 13.72 1.26 4.30
C ASN A 47 15.01 1.42 3.51
N ILE A 48 15.39 2.67 3.21
CA ILE A 48 16.71 2.97 2.71
C ILE A 48 17.59 3.10 3.94
N THR A 49 18.31 2.04 4.31
CA THR A 49 19.50 2.21 5.10
C THR A 49 20.54 2.81 4.15
N SER A 50 20.73 4.12 4.18
CA SER A 50 21.92 4.73 3.60
C SER A 50 23.11 4.13 4.34
N GLY A 51 23.74 3.10 3.76
CA GLY A 51 25.05 2.64 4.23
C GLY A 51 25.98 3.84 4.14
N SER A 52 26.38 4.36 5.29
CA SER A 52 27.44 5.35 5.39
C SER A 52 28.63 4.85 4.58
N LYS A 53 29.04 5.66 3.61
CA LYS A 53 30.25 5.45 2.82
C LYS A 53 31.47 5.75 3.67
#